data_AF-A0A938ZXC1-F1
#
_entry.id   AF-A0A938ZXC1-F1
#
_cell.length_a   1.000
_cell.length_b   1.000
_cell.length_c   1.000
_cell.angle_alpha   90.00
_cell.angle_beta   90.00
_cell.angle_gamma   90.00
#
_symmetry.space_group_name_H-M   'P 1'
#
loop_
_entity.id
_entity.type
_entity.pdbx_description
1 polymer ?
#
loop_
_entity_poly.entity_id
_entity_poly.type
_entity_poly.pdbx_seq_one_letter_code
_entity_poly.pdbx_strand_id
1 'polypeptide(L)' 'MSGDFRVTLTHDSGDADVNRSFDMRQVELAVHFPKEVAILENSPISAVSVKNEHGTALIEKPKVS' A
#
# COMPACT_ATOMS: atom_id res chain seq x y z
N MET A 1 -13.34 -10.39 2.65
CA MET A 1 -12.44 -9.52 3.44
C MET A 1 -13.00 -8.11 3.32
N SER A 2 -13.31 -7.43 4.42
CA SER A 2 -13.94 -6.09 4.38
C SER A 2 -13.20 -5.10 5.28
N GLY A 3 -11.89 -4.96 5.04
CA GLY A 3 -11.10 -3.90 5.64
C GLY A 3 -10.38 -3.12 4.55
N ASP A 4 -10.22 -1.82 4.77
CA ASP A 4 -9.45 -0.98 3.86
C ASP A 4 -7.95 -1.27 3.99
N PHE A 5 -7.24 -1.20 2.87
CA PHE A 5 -5.79 -1.35 2.84
C PHE A 5 -5.14 -0.05 3.28
N ARG A 6 -4.10 -0.13 4.10
CA ARG A 6 -3.31 1.04 4.46
C ARG A 6 -2.24 1.26 3.40
N VAL A 7 -2.22 2.44 2.80
CA VAL A 7 -1.20 2.85 1.83
C VAL A 7 -0.34 3.93 2.47
N THR A 8 0.98 3.73 2.47
CA THR A 8 1.95 4.74 2.88
C THR A 8 2.83 5.10 1.69
N LEU A 9 2.74 6.35 1.26
CA LEU A 9 3.60 6.91 0.23
C LEU A 9 4.79 7.57 0.92
N THR A 10 6.00 7.14 0.57
CA THR A 10 7.25 7.77 1.01
C THR A 10 7.93 8.45 -0.17
N HIS A 11 8.56 9.60 0.07
CA HIS A 11 9.31 10.32 -0.95
C HIS A 11 10.82 10.12 -0.74
N ASP A 12 11.56 9.87 -1.82
CA ASP A 12 13.01 9.58 -1.74
C ASP A 12 13.86 10.84 -1.48
N SER A 13 13.23 12.02 -1.32
CA SER A 13 13.92 13.31 -1.09
C SER A 13 14.52 13.46 0.31
N GLY A 14 14.35 12.48 1.20
CA GLY A 14 14.84 12.54 2.58
C GLY A 14 14.04 13.46 3.50
N ASP A 15 12.98 14.07 2.98
CA ASP A 15 12.11 14.98 3.73
C ASP A 15 10.95 14.19 4.35
N ALA A 16 11.02 13.97 5.67
CA ALA A 16 10.10 13.10 6.39
C ALA A 16 8.64 13.61 6.38
N ASP A 17 8.45 14.91 6.16
CA ASP A 17 7.14 15.58 6.12
C ASP A 17 6.31 15.26 4.86
N VAL A 18 6.88 14.53 3.89
CA VAL A 18 6.18 14.13 2.65
C VAL A 18 5.56 12.73 2.78
N ASN A 19 5.86 11.99 3.85
CA ASN A 19 5.30 10.67 4.06
C ASN A 19 3.81 10.77 4.40
N ARG A 20 2.96 10.13 3.59
CA ARG A 20 1.50 10.15 3.78
C ARG A 20 0.95 8.75 3.90
N SER A 21 0.29 8.46 5.01
CA SER A 21 -0.49 7.23 5.19
C SER A 21 -1.98 7.53 5.09
N PHE A 22 -2.71 6.70 4.35
CA PHE A 22 -4.16 6.76 4.25
C PHE A 22 -4.73 5.36 3.97
N ASP A 23 -6.00 5.18 4.32
CA ASP A 23 -6.71 3.93 4.05
C ASP A 23 -7.41 4.03 2.68
N MET A 24 -7.39 2.94 1.92
CA MET A 24 -7.95 2.86 0.58
C MET A 24 -8.70 1.55 0.38
N ARG A 25 -9.87 1.62 -0.26
CA ARG A 25 -10.66 0.42 -0.54
C ARG A 25 -9.93 -0.46 -1.54
N GLN A 26 -10.08 -1.78 -1.38
CA GLN A 26 -9.47 -2.76 -2.30
C GLN A 26 -9.77 -2.46 -3.78
N VAL A 27 -11.03 -2.15 -4.10
CA VAL A 27 -11.46 -1.90 -5.49
C VAL A 27 -10.78 -0.67 -6.10
N GLU A 28 -10.48 0.35 -5.30
CA GLU A 28 -9.79 1.55 -5.75
C GLU A 28 -8.28 1.27 -5.84
N LEU A 29 -7.73 0.58 -4.84
CA LEU A 29 -6.32 0.21 -4.82
C LEU A 29 -5.96 -0.71 -6.00
N ALA A 30 -6.84 -1.63 -6.38
CA ALA A 30 -6.64 -2.55 -7.50
C ALA A 30 -6.59 -1.85 -8.88
N VAL A 31 -7.13 -0.63 -9.01
CA VAL A 31 -6.99 0.18 -10.23
C VAL A 31 -5.53 0.62 -10.42
N HIS A 32 -4.83 0.91 -9.32
CA HIS A 32 -3.46 1.43 -9.34
C HIS A 32 -2.40 0.34 -9.16
N PHE A 33 -2.67 -0.66 -8.32
CA PHE A 33 -1.74 -1.71 -7.91
C PHE A 33 -2.37 -3.12 -8.01
N PRO A 34 -2.86 -3.53 -9.19
CA PRO A 34 -3.60 -4.79 -9.34
C PRO A 34 -2.77 -6.02 -8.97
N LYS A 35 -1.47 -5.99 -9.27
CA LYS A 35 -0.56 -7.12 -9.00
C LYS A 35 -0.31 -7.27 -7.50
N GLU A 36 -0.07 -6.16 -6.81
CA GLU A 36 0.19 -6.09 -5.39
C GLU A 36 -1.03 -6.52 -4.58
N VAL A 37 -2.22 -6.06 -4.97
CA VAL A 37 -3.47 -6.51 -4.37
C VAL A 37 -3.62 -8.03 -4.53
N ALA A 38 -3.39 -8.57 -5.73
CA ALA A 38 -3.45 -10.02 -5.96
C ALA A 38 -2.43 -10.79 -5.12
N ILE A 39 -1.20 -10.29 -4.96
CA ILE A 39 -0.20 -10.91 -4.09
C ILE A 39 -0.70 -10.89 -2.64
N LEU A 40 -1.15 -9.74 -2.15
CA LEU A 40 -1.64 -9.62 -0.78
C LEU A 40 -2.81 -10.59 -0.54
N GLU A 41 -3.79 -10.69 -1.44
CA GLU A 41 -4.94 -11.59 -1.25
C GLU A 41 -4.58 -13.08 -1.26
N ASN A 42 -3.60 -13.48 -2.06
CA ASN A 42 -3.25 -14.89 -2.28
C ASN A 42 -2.01 -15.35 -1.50
N SER A 43 -1.42 -14.47 -0.68
CA SER A 43 -0.20 -14.74 0.09
C SER A 43 -0.40 -14.46 1.57
N PRO A 44 0.28 -15.19 2.49
CA PRO A 44 0.25 -14.89 3.91
C PRO A 44 0.91 -13.56 4.28
N ILE A 45 1.62 -12.89 3.35
CA ILE A 45 2.27 -11.61 3.64
C ILE A 45 1.25 -10.52 3.98
N SER A 46 1.62 -9.64 4.89
CA SER A 46 0.77 -8.54 5.36
C SER A 46 1.03 -7.22 4.65
N ALA A 47 2.13 -7.10 3.90
CA ALA A 47 2.50 -5.87 3.21
C ALA A 47 3.35 -6.14 1.95
N VAL A 48 3.30 -5.21 1.00
CA VAL A 48 4.16 -5.16 -0.19
C VAL A 48 4.65 -3.73 -0.40
N SER A 49 5.84 -3.60 -0.96
CA SER A 49 6.49 -2.32 -1.20
C SER A 49 6.76 -2.17 -2.70
N VAL A 50 6.31 -1.06 -3.28
CA VAL A 50 6.45 -0.73 -4.71
C VAL A 50 7.29 0.53 -4.84
N LYS A 51 8.50 0.40 -5.37
CA LYS A 51 9.37 1.54 -5.64
C LYS A 51 9.11 2.10 -7.04
N ASN A 52 9.04 3.42 -7.16
CA ASN A 52 9.08 4.15 -8.41
C ASN A 52 10.18 5.23 -8.40
N GLU A 53 10.22 6.04 -9.45
CA GLU A 53 11.20 7.12 -9.65
C GLU A 53 11.08 8.30 -8.67
N HIS A 54 9.96 8.39 -7.94
CA HIS A 54 9.68 9.49 -6.99
C HIS A 54 9.70 9.04 -5.53
N GLY A 55 9.63 7.73 -5.27
CA GLY A 55 9.50 7.22 -3.93
C GLY A 55 9.02 5.78 -3.87
N THR A 56 8.39 5.43 -2.75
CA THR A 56 7.93 4.07 -2.49
C THR A 56 6.49 4.10 -1.97
N ALA A 57 5.65 3.24 -2.51
CA ALA A 57 4.32 2.95 -1.97
C ALA A 57 4.39 1.64 -1.17
N LEU A 58 4.20 1.74 0.14
CA LEU A 58 3.98 0.58 1.01
C LEU A 58 2.48 0.33 1.12
N ILE A 59 2.04 -0.87 0.80
CA ILE A 59 0.64 -1.29 0.81
C ILE A 59 0.48 -2.42 1.83
N GLU A 60 -0.35 -2.21 2.83
CA GLU A 60 -0.54 -3.14 3.95
C GLU A 60 -1.99 -3.63 4.00
N LYS A 61 -2.17 -4.91 4.35
CA LYS A 61 -3.49 -5.45 4.66
C LYS A 61 -4.09 -4.72 5.85
N PRO A 62 -5.43 -4.63 5.94
CA PRO A 62 -6.10 -4.18 7.15
C PRO A 62 -5.58 -4.98 8.35
N LYS A 63 -5.18 -4.28 9.42
CA LYS A 63 -4.89 -4.95 10.69
C LYS A 63 -6.16 -5.64 11.16
N VAL A 64 -6.14 -6.98 11.14
CA VAL A 64 -7.20 -7.77 11.73
C VAL A 64 -7.18 -7.46 13.23
N SER A 65 -8.20 -6.75 13.70
CA SER A 65 -8.41 -6.43 15.12
C SER A 65 -9.03 -7.61 15.83
#